data_AF-A0A963FS87-F1
#
_entry.id   AF-A0A963FS87-F1
#
_cell.length_a   1.000
_cell.length_b   1.000
_cell.length_c   1.000
_cell.angle_alpha   90.00
_cell.angle_beta   90.00
_cell.angle_gamma   90.00
#
_symmetry.space_group_name_H-M   'P 1'
#
loop_
_entity.id
_entity.type
_entity.pdbx_description
1 polymer ?
#
loop_
_entity_poly.entity_id
_entity_poly.type
_entity_poly.pdbx_seq_one_letter_code
_entity_poly.pdbx_strand_id
1 'polypeptide(L)'
;MDIRDAIRRHLEWKVALEWMLCGQQPVNPAQLAQPDQCALGHWLTGEATALYGGTPALAQAIEAHERFHDICGQVAVHLQAGEREAAADLLQAGGVFTQASREIIGALDDLARLADRAGK
;
A
#
# COMPACT_ATOMS: atom_id res chain seq x y z
N MET A 1 -1.95 -15.03 9.02
CA MET A 1 -1.81 -13.65 9.55
C MET A 1 -3.21 -13.07 9.61
N ASP A 2 -3.59 -12.43 10.73
CA ASP A 2 -4.88 -11.73 10.82
C ASP A 2 -4.85 -10.47 9.93
N ILE A 3 -5.98 -10.12 9.32
CA ILE A 3 -6.12 -8.91 8.51
C ILE A 3 -5.68 -7.64 9.25
N ARG A 4 -5.92 -7.55 10.57
CA ARG A 4 -5.49 -6.40 11.39
C ARG A 4 -3.97 -6.29 11.46
N ASP A 5 -3.26 -7.42 11.52
CA ASP A 5 -1.81 -7.44 11.46
C ASP A 5 -1.28 -7.05 10.08
N ALA A 6 -1.94 -7.50 9.00
CA ALA A 6 -1.57 -7.13 7.63
C ALA A 6 -1.70 -5.61 7.39
N ILE A 7 -2.81 -5.02 7.86
CA ILE A 7 -3.04 -3.56 7.83
C ILE A 7 -1.96 -2.83 8.62
N ARG A 8 -1.69 -3.25 9.86
CA ARG A 8 -0.67 -2.61 10.70
C ARG A 8 0.71 -2.59 10.04
N ARG A 9 1.15 -3.73 9.48
CA ARG A 9 2.44 -3.83 8.79
C ARG A 9 2.52 -2.94 7.56
N HIS A 10 1.40 -2.73 6.86
CA HIS A 10 1.34 -1.79 5.76
C HIS A 10 1.41 -0.33 6.23
N LEU A 11 0.75 0.03 7.33
CA LEU A 11 0.88 1.37 7.92
C LEU A 11 2.31 1.66 8.39
N GLU A 12 3.01 0.68 8.95
CA GLU A 12 4.45 0.78 9.27
C GLU A 12 5.29 1.06 8.02
N TRP A 13 4.95 0.44 6.87
CA TRP A 13 5.61 0.68 5.59
C TRP A 13 5.45 2.13 5.10
N LYS A 14 4.26 2.71 5.27
CA LYS A 14 4.00 4.12 4.93
C LYS A 14 4.91 5.06 5.73
N VAL A 15 5.10 4.80 7.03
CA VAL A 15 6.00 5.62 7.87
C VAL A 15 7.45 5.51 7.39
N ALA A 16 7.90 4.32 7.03
CA ALA A 16 9.23 4.13 6.44
C ALA A 16 9.40 4.90 5.11
N LEU A 17 8.35 4.94 4.28
CA LEU A 17 8.33 5.75 3.06
C LEU A 17 8.46 7.24 3.38
N GLU A 18 7.69 7.77 4.33
CA GLU A 18 7.82 9.16 4.79
C GLU A 18 9.24 9.51 5.26
N TRP A 19 9.94 8.58 5.92
CA TRP A 19 11.34 8.77 6.30
C TRP A 19 12.32 8.74 5.12
N MET A 20 12.08 7.86 4.15
CA MET A 20 12.81 7.85 2.87
C MET A 20 12.64 9.18 2.13
N LEU A 21 11.43 9.75 2.13
CA LEU A 21 11.09 11.02 1.51
C LEU A 21 11.79 12.21 2.19
N CYS A 22 11.92 12.15 3.52
CA CYS A 22 12.71 13.10 4.31
C CYS A 22 14.24 12.90 4.15
N GLY A 23 14.70 11.95 3.34
CA GLY A 23 16.11 11.65 3.11
C GLY A 23 16.81 10.96 4.29
N GLN A 24 16.05 10.42 5.25
CA GLN A 24 16.59 9.75 6.42
C GLN A 24 16.93 8.27 6.17
N GLN A 25 16.44 7.69 5.07
CA GLN A 25 16.78 6.34 4.64
C GLN A 25 17.02 6.28 3.12
N PRO A 26 17.91 5.40 2.64
CA PRO A 26 18.13 5.21 1.21
C PRO A 26 16.88 4.63 0.54
N VAL A 27 16.55 5.17 -0.64
CA VAL A 27 15.37 4.76 -1.42
C VAL A 27 15.77 3.72 -2.46
N ASN A 28 15.08 2.58 -2.48
CA ASN A 28 15.19 1.60 -3.55
C ASN A 28 13.87 1.54 -4.36
N PRO A 29 13.80 2.20 -5.53
CA PRO A 29 12.59 2.25 -6.35
C PRO A 29 12.07 0.88 -6.78
N ALA A 30 12.99 -0.04 -7.11
CA ALA A 30 12.61 -1.38 -7.56
C ALA A 30 11.86 -2.13 -6.45
N GLN A 31 12.31 -2.01 -5.20
CA GLN A 31 11.64 -2.63 -4.06
C GLN A 31 10.30 -1.96 -3.72
N LEU A 32 10.19 -0.64 -3.92
CA LEU A 32 8.97 0.11 -3.63
C LEU A 32 7.85 -0.14 -4.64
N ALA A 33 8.20 -0.44 -5.89
CA ALA A 33 7.25 -0.70 -6.97
C ALA A 33 6.77 -2.16 -7.04
N GLN A 34 7.23 -3.04 -6.14
CA GLN A 34 6.93 -4.47 -6.15
C GLN A 34 5.82 -4.80 -5.14
N PRO A 35 4.53 -4.74 -5.54
CA PRO A 35 3.42 -5.04 -4.62
C PRO A 35 3.49 -6.48 -4.11
N ASP A 36 3.91 -7.41 -4.95
CA ASP A 36 4.04 -8.82 -4.63
C ASP A 36 5.16 -9.11 -3.62
N GLN A 37 6.06 -8.17 -3.35
CA GLN A 37 7.15 -8.36 -2.38
C GLN A 37 6.86 -7.81 -0.98
N CYS A 38 5.73 -7.13 -0.81
CA CYS A 38 5.32 -6.63 0.48
C CYS A 38 4.50 -7.70 1.24
N ALA A 39 4.53 -7.65 2.58
CA ALA A 39 3.84 -8.64 3.42
C ALA A 39 2.31 -8.63 3.19
N LEU A 40 1.74 -7.46 2.91
CA LEU A 40 0.32 -7.32 2.60
C LEU A 40 -0.01 -7.94 1.23
N GLY A 41 0.80 -7.71 0.20
CA GLY A 41 0.60 -8.30 -1.14
C GLY A 41 0.64 -9.82 -1.12
N HIS A 42 1.59 -10.42 -0.40
CA HIS A 42 1.64 -11.87 -0.18
C HIS A 42 0.38 -12.39 0.52
N TRP A 43 -0.10 -11.66 1.52
CA TRP A 43 -1.30 -12.06 2.26
C TRP A 43 -2.57 -11.94 1.39
N LEU A 44 -2.72 -10.84 0.64
CA LEU A 44 -3.85 -10.58 -0.26
C LEU A 44 -3.98 -11.67 -1.33
N THR A 45 -2.87 -12.02 -1.98
CA THR A 45 -2.83 -13.02 -3.06
C THR A 45 -2.77 -14.47 -2.56
N GLY A 46 -2.43 -14.68 -1.29
CA GLY A 46 -2.36 -15.99 -0.66
C GLY A 46 -3.55 -16.26 0.27
N GLU A 47 -3.34 -16.09 1.57
CA GLU A 47 -4.29 -16.46 2.64
C GLU A 47 -5.64 -15.75 2.50
N ALA A 48 -5.65 -14.45 2.18
CA ALA A 48 -6.89 -13.71 1.98
C ALA A 48 -7.68 -14.21 0.76
N THR A 49 -6.99 -14.62 -0.31
CA THR A 49 -7.61 -15.25 -1.47
C THR A 49 -8.26 -16.60 -1.11
N ALA A 50 -7.64 -17.39 -0.24
CA ALA A 50 -8.25 -18.63 0.25
C ALA A 50 -9.49 -18.38 1.14
N LEU A 51 -9.49 -17.31 1.95
CA LEU A 51 -10.55 -17.03 2.92
C LEU A 51 -11.72 -16.24 2.34
N TYR A 52 -11.43 -15.29 1.44
CA TYR A 52 -12.33 -14.24 0.94
C TYR A 52 -12.35 -14.17 -0.60
N GLY A 53 -11.80 -15.18 -1.28
CA GLY A 53 -11.81 -15.30 -2.74
C GLY A 53 -13.23 -15.16 -3.32
N GLY A 54 -13.32 -14.46 -4.47
CA GLY A 54 -14.59 -14.20 -5.15
C GLY A 54 -15.43 -13.07 -4.53
N THR A 55 -14.97 -12.45 -3.45
CA THR A 55 -15.65 -11.29 -2.87
C THR A 55 -15.19 -9.99 -3.54
N PRO A 56 -16.09 -9.03 -3.80
CA PRO A 56 -15.70 -7.73 -4.34
C PRO A 56 -14.73 -6.96 -3.43
N ALA A 57 -14.83 -7.15 -2.11
CA ALA A 57 -13.95 -6.49 -1.14
C ALA A 57 -12.49 -6.92 -1.30
N LEU A 58 -12.22 -8.20 -1.52
CA LEU A 58 -10.85 -8.66 -1.77
C LEU A 58 -10.30 -8.13 -3.09
N ALA A 59 -11.11 -8.15 -4.16
CA ALA A 59 -10.69 -7.62 -5.46
C ALA A 59 -10.31 -6.14 -5.38
N GLN A 60 -11.13 -5.33 -4.69
CA GLN A 60 -10.85 -3.91 -4.46
C GLN A 60 -9.59 -3.70 -3.61
N ALA A 61 -9.34 -4.55 -2.60
CA ALA A 61 -8.14 -4.46 -1.79
C ALA A 61 -6.86 -4.77 -2.60
N ILE A 62 -6.91 -5.76 -3.50
CA ILE A 62 -5.80 -6.09 -4.40
C ILE A 62 -5.52 -4.93 -5.36
N GLU A 63 -6.55 -4.42 -6.03
CA GLU A 63 -6.42 -3.32 -7.00
C GLU A 63 -5.88 -2.04 -6.34
N ALA A 64 -6.44 -1.65 -5.18
CA ALA A 64 -5.98 -0.47 -4.44
C ALA A 64 -4.52 -0.63 -3.97
N HIS A 65 -4.11 -1.86 -3.63
CA HIS A 65 -2.75 -2.16 -3.22
C HIS A 65 -1.75 -2.07 -4.37
N GLU A 66 -2.07 -2.62 -5.54
CA GLU A 66 -1.24 -2.50 -6.75
C GLU A 66 -1.05 -1.03 -7.14
N ARG A 67 -2.15 -0.28 -7.20
CA ARG A 67 -2.13 1.17 -7.50
C ARG A 67 -1.28 1.96 -6.51
N PHE A 68 -1.35 1.63 -5.21
CA PHE A 68 -0.51 2.26 -4.20
C PHE A 68 0.98 2.05 -4.48
N HIS A 69 1.39 0.82 -4.80
CA HIS A 69 2.78 0.49 -5.10
C HIS A 69 3.27 1.12 -6.41
N ASP A 70 2.43 1.22 -7.44
CA ASP A 70 2.78 1.95 -8.67
C ASP A 70 3.11 3.41 -8.39
N ILE A 71 2.35 4.07 -7.52
CA ILE A 71 2.59 5.47 -7.14
C ILE A 71 3.84 5.57 -6.25
N CYS A 72 4.07 4.61 -5.36
CA CYS A 72 5.32 4.55 -4.59
C CYS A 72 6.55 4.43 -5.50
N GLY A 73 6.45 3.63 -6.57
CA GLY A 73 7.47 3.52 -7.61
C GLY A 73 7.77 4.86 -8.29
N GLN A 74 6.74 5.59 -8.68
CA GLN A 74 6.88 6.93 -9.30
C GLN A 74 7.57 7.92 -8.35
N VAL A 75 7.13 7.98 -7.09
CA VAL A 75 7.76 8.81 -6.06
C VAL A 75 9.25 8.46 -5.91
N ALA A 76 9.57 7.17 -5.86
CA ALA A 76 10.94 6.71 -5.70
C ALA A 76 11.84 7.05 -6.90
N VAL A 77 11.30 7.00 -8.12
CA VAL A 77 12.01 7.43 -9.35
C VAL A 77 12.37 8.91 -9.28
N HIS A 78 11.42 9.79 -8.94
CA HIS A 78 11.69 11.23 -8.80
C HIS A 78 12.74 11.51 -7.71
N LEU A 79 12.65 10.83 -6.56
CA LEU A 79 13.65 10.97 -5.51
C LEU A 79 15.05 10.53 -5.95
N GLN A 80 15.15 9.41 -6.67
CA GLN A 80 16.43 8.90 -7.17
C GLN A 80 17.04 9.84 -8.22
N ALA A 81 16.21 10.49 -9.03
CA ALA A 81 16.63 11.52 -9.99
C ALA A 81 16.98 12.87 -9.34
N GLY A 82 16.75 13.04 -8.03
CA GLY A 82 16.96 14.30 -7.32
C GLY A 82 15.84 15.34 -7.54
N GLU A 83 14.75 14.95 -8.19
CA GLU A 83 13.59 15.78 -8.54
C GLU A 83 12.66 15.96 -7.33
N ARG A 84 13.17 16.62 -6.29
CA ARG A 84 12.48 16.72 -4.99
C ARG A 84 11.13 17.44 -5.05
N GLU A 85 10.99 18.44 -5.91
CA GLU A 85 9.72 19.15 -6.10
C GLU A 85 8.65 18.24 -6.72
N ALA A 86 8.99 17.50 -7.78
CA ALA A 86 8.08 16.55 -8.40
C ALA A 86 7.66 15.44 -7.42
N ALA A 87 8.60 14.92 -6.62
CA ALA A 87 8.27 13.98 -5.55
C ALA A 87 7.34 14.61 -4.51
N ALA A 88 7.59 15.86 -4.08
CA ALA A 88 6.74 16.57 -3.13
C ALA A 88 5.32 16.79 -3.66
N ASP A 89 5.15 17.08 -4.94
CA ASP A 89 3.84 17.26 -5.57
C ASP A 89 3.00 15.98 -5.55
N LEU A 90 3.62 14.80 -5.68
CA LEU A 90 2.90 13.53 -5.57
C LEU A 90 2.42 13.27 -4.13
N LEU A 91 3.20 13.72 -3.14
CA LEU A 91 2.99 13.50 -1.70
C LEU A 91 2.12 14.56 -1.04
N GLN A 92 1.90 15.70 -1.70
CA GLN A 92 1.19 16.82 -1.12
C GLN A 92 -0.20 16.41 -0.61
N ALA A 93 -0.77 17.22 0.28
CA ALA A 93 -2.13 16.99 0.76
C ALA A 93 -3.10 16.97 -0.43
N GLY A 94 -3.78 15.85 -0.64
CA GLY A 94 -4.68 15.65 -1.80
C GLY A 94 -3.97 15.20 -3.09
N GLY A 95 -2.64 15.06 -3.07
CA GLY A 95 -1.87 14.45 -4.14
C GLY A 95 -2.17 12.96 -4.32
N VAL A 96 -1.73 12.41 -5.46
CA VAL A 96 -2.06 11.04 -5.88
C VAL A 96 -1.58 9.98 -4.88
N PHE A 97 -0.44 10.19 -4.21
CA PHE A 97 0.03 9.27 -3.16
C PHE A 97 -0.92 9.27 -1.95
N THR A 98 -1.30 10.45 -1.49
CA THR A 98 -2.23 10.60 -0.36
C THR A 98 -3.59 9.98 -0.67
N GLN A 99 -4.06 10.11 -1.92
CA GLN A 99 -5.30 9.50 -2.38
C GLN A 99 -5.21 7.97 -2.40
N ALA A 100 -4.17 7.40 -3.02
CA ALA A 100 -3.98 5.94 -3.06
C ALA A 100 -3.79 5.34 -1.67
N SER A 101 -3.09 6.04 -0.77
CA SER A 101 -2.97 5.62 0.64
C SER A 101 -4.32 5.54 1.35
N ARG A 102 -5.26 6.45 1.04
CA ARG A 102 -6.62 6.40 1.60
C ARG A 102 -7.45 5.27 0.98
N GLU A 103 -7.32 5.07 -0.34
CA GLU A 103 -8.02 4.03 -1.08
C GLU A 103 -7.69 2.63 -0.52
N ILE A 104 -6.40 2.31 -0.34
CA ILE A 104 -6.01 1.02 0.21
C ILE A 104 -6.49 0.83 1.65
N ILE A 105 -6.39 1.85 2.51
CA ILE A 105 -6.89 1.76 3.90
C ILE A 105 -8.40 1.48 3.91
N GLY A 106 -9.17 2.21 3.08
CA GLY A 106 -10.61 2.00 2.97
C GLY A 106 -10.97 0.59 2.50
N ALA A 107 -10.28 0.09 1.48
CA ALA A 107 -10.50 -1.25 0.95
C ALA A 107 -10.16 -2.35 1.96
N LEU A 108 -9.07 -2.18 2.72
CA LEU A 108 -8.70 -3.11 3.79
C LEU A 108 -9.70 -3.09 4.96
N ASP A 109 -10.21 -1.92 5.32
CA ASP A 109 -11.27 -1.77 6.33
C ASP A 109 -12.57 -2.45 5.89
N ASP A 110 -12.93 -2.36 4.60
CA ASP A 110 -14.10 -3.07 4.06
C ASP A 110 -13.91 -4.58 4.07
N LEU A 111 -12.72 -5.06 3.72
CA LEU A 111 -12.37 -6.48 3.83
C LEU A 111 -12.39 -6.97 5.29
N ALA A 112 -11.94 -6.14 6.24
CA ALA A 112 -11.99 -6.47 7.67
C ALA A 112 -13.43 -6.53 8.19
N ARG A 113 -14.28 -5.59 7.79
CA ARG A 113 -15.72 -5.61 8.11
C ARG A 113 -16.41 -6.83 7.51
N LEU A 114 -15.95 -7.35 6.38
CA LEU A 114 -16.46 -8.59 5.80
C LEU A 114 -16.03 -9.80 6.64
N ALA A 115 -14.77 -9.86 7.05
CA ALA A 115 -14.23 -10.92 7.92
C ALA A 115 -15.00 -11.02 9.24
N ASP A 116 -15.16 -9.88 9.93
CA ASP A 116 -15.89 -9.78 11.20
C ASP A 116 -17.35 -10.29 11.06
N ARG A 117 -18.01 -10.00 9.93
CA ARG A 117 -19.39 -10.47 9.65
C ARG A 117 -19.49 -11.94 9.28
N ALA A 118 -18.44 -12.48 8.65
CA ALA A 118 -18.38 -13.89 8.30
C ALA A 118 -18.06 -14.79 9.50
N GLY A 119 -17.77 -14.22 10.67
CA GLY A 119 -17.34 -14.95 11.86
C GLY A 119 -15.99 -15.64 11.68
N LYS A 120 -15.16 -15.10 10.79
CA LYS A 120 -13.83 -15.61 10.44
C LYS A 120 -12.74 -14.74 11.04
#